data_AF-A0A7S3KIY7-F1
#
_entry.id   AF-A0A7S3KIY7-F1
#
_cell.length_a   1.000
_cell.length_b   1.000
_cell.length_c   1.000
_cell.angle_alpha   90.00
_cell.angle_beta   90.00
_cell.angle_gamma   90.00
#
_symmetry.space_group_name_H-M   'P 1'
#
loop_
_entity.id
_entity.type
_entity.pdbx_description
1 polymer ?
#
loop_
_entity_poly.entity_id
_entity_poly.type
_entity_poly.pdbx_seq_one_letter_code
_entity_poly.pdbx_strand_id
1 'polypeptide(L)'
;SRPAYNIVKESFEKRKGFHESGELVHFDQFCPWKSHLYKLEEETKNEGLIKFVFFKSGPMYRVQAVSTHESGFENRISLHEDWRGKRGDELKEASGIDSICFVHHSGFIGGANELSDVIKMAELSIAKHRESASA
;
A
#
# COMPACT_ATOMS: atom_id res chain seq x y z
N SER A 1 20.10 -2.83 18.63
CA SER A 1 19.05 -3.43 17.78
C SER A 1 18.59 -2.40 16.76
N ARG A 2 18.06 -2.82 15.60
CA ARG A 2 17.35 -1.91 14.68
C ARG A 2 15.87 -2.34 14.63
N PRO A 3 15.03 -1.94 15.61
CA PRO A 3 13.67 -2.45 15.75
C PRO A 3 12.83 -2.28 14.47
N ALA A 4 12.93 -1.11 13.81
CA ALA A 4 12.22 -0.85 12.56
C ALA A 4 12.66 -1.78 11.41
N TYR A 5 13.96 -2.03 11.25
CA TYR A 5 14.46 -2.96 10.23
C TYR A 5 13.91 -4.38 10.42
N ASN A 6 13.86 -4.87 11.67
CA ASN A 6 13.35 -6.21 11.95
C ASN A 6 11.86 -6.32 11.60
N ILE A 7 11.04 -5.32 11.96
CA ILE A 7 9.61 -5.29 11.60
C ILE A 7 9.44 -5.36 10.08
N VAL A 8 10.18 -4.53 9.33
CA VAL A 8 10.08 -4.49 7.87
C VAL A 8 10.57 -5.80 7.25
N LYS A 9 11.68 -6.36 7.73
CA LYS A 9 12.24 -7.62 7.26
C LYS A 9 11.28 -8.80 7.47
N GLU A 10 10.75 -8.96 8.68
CA GLU A 10 9.81 -10.05 8.99
C GLU A 10 8.53 -9.93 8.15
N SER A 11 8.01 -8.71 7.98
CA SER A 11 6.83 -8.45 7.17
C SER A 11 7.09 -8.72 5.68
N PHE A 12 8.27 -8.35 5.18
CA PHE A 12 8.70 -8.67 3.83
C PHE A 12 8.83 -10.18 3.63
N GLU A 13 9.44 -10.93 4.55
CA GLU A 13 9.56 -12.39 4.44
C GLU A 13 8.19 -13.09 4.44
N LYS A 14 7.25 -12.63 5.27
CA LYS A 14 5.89 -13.18 5.39
C LYS A 14 4.91 -12.71 4.32
N ARG A 15 5.31 -11.78 3.44
CA ARG A 15 4.41 -11.11 2.47
C ARG A 15 3.56 -12.06 1.62
N LYS A 16 4.11 -13.20 1.20
CA LYS A 16 3.37 -14.21 0.41
C LYS A 16 2.29 -14.94 1.22
N GLY A 17 2.47 -15.05 2.53
CA GLY A 17 1.45 -15.56 3.45
C GLY A 17 0.41 -14.50 3.83
N PHE A 18 0.76 -13.22 3.72
CA PHE A 18 -0.19 -12.11 3.88
C PHE A 18 -1.06 -11.92 2.63
N HIS A 19 -0.46 -11.95 1.45
CA HIS A 19 -1.15 -11.85 0.16
C HIS A 19 -0.38 -12.63 -0.90
N GLU A 20 -1.09 -13.46 -1.68
CA GLU A 20 -0.48 -14.44 -2.58
C GLU A 20 0.44 -13.84 -3.65
N SER A 21 0.17 -12.61 -4.10
CA SER A 21 1.02 -11.93 -5.09
C SER A 21 2.44 -11.63 -4.57
N GLY A 22 2.60 -11.51 -3.25
CA GLY A 22 3.84 -11.04 -2.62
C GLY A 22 4.19 -9.58 -2.90
N GLU A 23 3.31 -8.80 -3.53
CA GLU A 23 3.48 -7.37 -3.83
C GLU A 23 2.97 -6.46 -2.70
N LEU A 24 2.36 -7.04 -1.67
CA LEU A 24 1.67 -6.36 -0.58
C LEU A 24 2.33 -6.72 0.75
N VAL A 25 2.60 -5.72 1.59
CA VAL A 25 3.25 -5.93 2.91
C VAL A 25 2.47 -5.23 4.01
N HIS A 26 2.07 -5.98 5.04
CA HIS A 26 1.46 -5.42 6.25
C HIS A 26 2.45 -5.36 7.41
N PHE A 27 2.54 -4.19 8.05
CA PHE A 27 3.28 -3.97 9.27
C PHE A 27 2.33 -3.97 10.46
N ASP A 28 2.46 -4.95 11.36
CA ASP A 28 1.64 -5.06 12.58
C ASP A 28 1.78 -3.83 13.49
N GLN A 29 2.93 -3.15 13.41
CA GLN A 29 3.18 -1.87 14.06
C GLN A 29 3.81 -0.90 13.07
N PHE A 30 3.32 0.34 13.05
CA PHE A 30 3.95 1.39 12.25
C PHE A 30 5.40 1.64 12.66
N CYS A 31 6.28 1.74 11.66
CA CYS A 31 7.65 2.19 11.81
C CYS A 31 8.09 2.97 10.56
N PRO A 32 9.16 3.78 10.64
CA PRO A 32 9.82 4.31 9.45
C PRO A 32 10.33 3.14 8.59
N TRP A 33 9.66 2.89 7.46
CA TRP A 33 9.85 1.67 6.69
C TRP A 33 10.62 1.86 5.38
N LYS A 34 10.58 3.06 4.77
CA LYS A 34 11.08 3.29 3.39
C LYS A 34 12.50 2.79 3.18
N SER A 35 13.50 3.40 3.82
CA SER A 35 14.91 3.05 3.64
C SER A 35 15.20 1.57 3.88
N HIS A 36 14.51 0.96 4.85
CA HIS A 36 14.64 -0.48 5.13
C HIS A 36 14.05 -1.35 4.03
N LEU A 37 12.88 -0.98 3.48
CA LEU A 37 12.25 -1.71 2.40
C LEU A 37 13.09 -1.67 1.12
N TYR A 38 13.54 -0.48 0.70
CA TYR A 38 14.38 -0.35 -0.50
C TYR A 38 15.67 -1.16 -0.38
N LYS A 39 16.32 -1.08 0.77
CA LYS A 39 17.51 -1.88 1.05
C LYS A 39 17.25 -3.39 0.99
N LEU A 40 16.14 -3.86 1.55
CA LEU A 40 15.78 -5.28 1.52
C LEU A 40 15.46 -5.77 0.10
N GLU A 41 14.77 -4.96 -0.70
CA GLU A 41 14.51 -5.28 -2.09
C GLU A 41 15.82 -5.41 -2.88
N GLU A 42 16.77 -4.48 -2.71
CA GLU A 42 18.12 -4.56 -3.31
C GLU A 42 18.88 -5.80 -2.84
N GLU A 43 18.96 -6.04 -1.53
CA GLU A 43 19.66 -7.20 -0.95
C GLU A 43 19.09 -8.54 -1.42
N THR A 44 17.80 -8.58 -1.77
CA THR A 44 17.10 -9.80 -2.17
C THR A 44 16.82 -9.88 -3.68
N LYS A 45 17.26 -8.90 -4.48
CA LYS A 45 16.99 -8.80 -5.92
C LYS A 45 15.49 -8.77 -6.27
N ASN A 46 14.72 -8.01 -5.50
CA ASN A 46 13.27 -7.82 -5.64
C ASN A 46 12.91 -6.33 -5.77
N GLU A 47 13.80 -5.52 -6.36
CA GLU A 47 13.57 -4.09 -6.58
C GLU A 47 12.26 -3.85 -7.32
N GLY A 48 11.43 -2.96 -6.78
CA GLY A 48 10.15 -2.64 -7.39
C GLY A 48 9.02 -3.63 -7.07
N LEU A 49 9.26 -4.72 -6.34
CA LEU A 49 8.26 -5.75 -6.06
C LEU A 49 7.09 -5.21 -5.25
N ILE A 50 7.35 -4.57 -4.11
CA ILE A 50 6.28 -4.12 -3.21
C ILE A 50 5.60 -2.89 -3.80
N LYS A 51 4.28 -2.95 -3.97
CA LYS A 51 3.47 -1.87 -4.55
C LYS A 51 2.81 -1.03 -3.45
N PHE A 52 2.34 -1.69 -2.41
CA PHE A 52 1.67 -1.04 -1.29
C PHE A 52 2.12 -1.63 0.05
N VAL A 53 2.17 -0.76 1.06
CA VAL A 53 2.34 -1.14 2.46
C VAL A 53 1.11 -0.80 3.28
N PHE A 54 0.83 -1.61 4.30
CA PHE A 54 -0.30 -1.46 5.20
C PHE A 54 0.16 -1.32 6.63
N PHE A 55 -0.48 -0.44 7.39
CA PHE A 55 -0.21 -0.28 8.82
C PHE A 55 -1.39 0.38 9.50
N LYS A 56 -1.54 0.17 10.80
CA LYS A 56 -2.52 0.87 11.61
C LYS A 56 -2.00 2.24 12.04
N SER A 57 -2.83 3.27 11.92
CA SER A 57 -2.53 4.64 12.36
C SER A 57 -3.76 5.24 13.05
N GLY A 58 -3.71 5.26 14.39
CA GLY A 58 -4.88 5.57 15.22
C GLY A 58 -5.97 4.50 15.05
N PRO A 59 -7.24 4.88 14.83
CA PRO A 59 -8.34 3.92 14.69
C PRO A 59 -8.38 3.23 13.32
N MET A 60 -7.58 3.68 12.35
CA MET A 60 -7.75 3.36 10.94
C MET A 60 -6.55 2.58 10.38
N TYR A 61 -6.82 1.69 9.43
CA TYR A 61 -5.77 1.10 8.58
C TYR A 61 -5.42 2.04 7.43
N ARG A 62 -4.13 2.12 7.11
CA ARG A 62 -3.63 2.88 5.96
C ARG A 62 -3.18 1.92 4.89
N VAL A 63 -3.43 2.30 3.65
CA VAL A 63 -2.75 1.78 2.46
C VAL A 63 -1.88 2.90 1.92
N GLN A 64 -0.58 2.65 1.81
CA GLN A 64 0.37 3.62 1.28
C GLN A 64 1.11 3.04 0.09
N ALA A 65 1.11 3.76 -1.02
CA ALA A 65 1.84 3.41 -2.22
C ALA A 65 3.35 3.51 -1.97
N VAL A 66 4.11 2.57 -2.54
CA VAL A 66 5.57 2.62 -2.55
C VAL A 66 6.03 3.43 -3.75
N SER A 67 6.94 4.38 -3.53
CA SER A 67 7.52 5.19 -4.60
C SER A 67 8.44 4.37 -5.51
N THR A 68 8.73 4.86 -6.71
CA THR A 68 9.69 4.23 -7.64
C THR A 68 11.11 4.28 -7.09
N HIS A 69 11.43 5.31 -6.30
CA HIS A 69 12.70 5.48 -5.58
C HIS A 69 12.45 6.14 -4.20
N GLU A 70 13.40 5.97 -3.27
CA GLU A 70 13.22 6.32 -1.85
C GLU A 70 12.79 7.79 -1.62
N SER A 71 13.41 8.72 -2.33
CA SER A 71 13.14 10.17 -2.28
C SER A 71 12.12 10.65 -3.32
N GLY A 72 11.55 9.75 -4.13
CA GLY A 72 10.63 10.08 -5.22
C GLY A 72 9.20 10.36 -4.78
N PHE A 73 8.49 11.15 -5.58
CA PHE A 73 7.04 11.40 -5.46
C PHE A 73 6.20 10.51 -6.38
N GLU A 74 6.84 9.90 -7.37
CA GLU A 74 6.20 8.96 -8.28
C GLU A 74 5.99 7.61 -7.59
N ASN A 75 4.76 7.12 -7.60
CA ASN A 75 4.41 5.81 -7.05
C ASN A 75 4.66 4.72 -8.09
N ARG A 76 5.08 3.53 -7.65
CA ARG A 76 5.11 2.32 -8.50
C ARG A 76 3.72 2.04 -9.06
N ILE A 77 2.72 2.11 -8.17
CA ILE A 77 1.29 2.10 -8.49
C ILE A 77 0.61 3.07 -7.51
N SER A 78 -0.17 4.01 -8.03
CA SER A 78 -0.99 4.91 -7.22
C SER A 78 -2.36 4.28 -6.93
N LEU A 79 -3.01 4.72 -5.84
CA LEU A 79 -4.40 4.35 -5.58
C LEU A 79 -5.31 4.76 -6.75
N HIS A 80 -6.40 4.01 -6.93
CA HIS A 80 -7.36 4.16 -8.03
C HIS A 80 -7.74 5.62 -8.27
N GLU A 81 -7.65 6.07 -9.52
CA GLU A 81 -7.79 7.49 -9.88
C GLU A 81 -9.18 8.06 -9.54
N ASP A 82 -10.24 7.29 -9.76
CA ASP A 82 -11.63 7.70 -9.46
C ASP A 82 -11.91 7.95 -7.98
N TRP A 83 -11.00 7.56 -7.08
CA TRP A 83 -11.14 7.72 -5.63
C TRP A 83 -10.39 8.95 -5.12
N ARG A 84 -9.41 9.44 -5.87
CA ARG A 84 -8.45 10.44 -5.40
C ARG A 84 -9.14 11.75 -5.04
N GLY A 85 -8.90 12.23 -3.82
CA GLY A 85 -9.50 13.46 -3.32
C GLY A 85 -10.89 13.29 -2.72
N LYS A 86 -11.54 12.13 -2.90
CA LYS A 86 -12.86 11.83 -2.35
C LYS A 86 -12.81 11.34 -0.91
N ARG A 87 -13.93 11.49 -0.21
CA ARG A 87 -14.14 11.07 1.20
C ARG A 87 -15.61 10.73 1.44
N GLY A 88 -15.90 10.03 2.54
CA GLY A 88 -17.26 9.75 2.97
C GLY A 88 -18.07 8.97 1.93
N ASP A 89 -19.37 9.26 1.83
CA ASP A 89 -20.32 8.50 1.01
C ASP A 89 -19.97 8.52 -0.48
N GLU A 90 -19.45 9.64 -0.99
CA GLU A 90 -19.00 9.75 -2.39
C GLU A 90 -17.90 8.73 -2.72
N LEU A 91 -16.95 8.56 -1.80
CA LEU A 91 -15.87 7.60 -1.96
C LEU A 91 -16.37 6.16 -1.80
N LYS A 92 -17.28 5.94 -0.85
CA LYS A 92 -17.89 4.63 -0.63
C LYS A 92 -18.67 4.18 -1.87
N GLU A 93 -19.47 5.05 -2.47
CA GLU A 93 -20.22 4.78 -3.70
C GLU A 93 -19.27 4.51 -4.87
N ALA A 94 -18.26 5.36 -5.08
CA ALA A 94 -17.32 5.23 -6.19
C ALA A 94 -16.42 3.99 -6.10
N SER A 95 -16.16 3.46 -4.89
CA SER A 95 -15.27 2.32 -4.68
C SER A 95 -16.00 0.99 -4.47
N GLY A 96 -17.24 1.01 -3.98
CA GLY A 96 -17.93 -0.19 -3.51
C GLY A 96 -17.21 -0.89 -2.33
N ILE A 97 -16.47 -0.12 -1.53
CA ILE A 97 -15.74 -0.59 -0.34
C ILE A 97 -16.39 0.00 0.91
N ASP A 98 -16.79 -0.85 1.85
CA ASP A 98 -17.72 -0.45 2.90
C ASP A 98 -17.14 0.49 3.95
N SER A 99 -15.91 0.23 4.39
CA SER A 99 -15.25 1.00 5.46
C SER A 99 -14.23 2.01 4.94
N ILE A 100 -14.17 2.25 3.63
CA ILE A 100 -13.26 3.22 3.03
C ILE A 100 -13.54 4.63 3.58
N CYS A 101 -12.49 5.35 3.92
CA CYS A 101 -12.61 6.64 4.60
C CYS A 101 -12.11 7.81 3.74
N PHE A 102 -10.97 7.65 3.08
CA PHE A 102 -10.39 8.70 2.23
C PHE A 102 -9.33 8.16 1.28
N VAL A 103 -9.05 8.91 0.21
CA VAL A 103 -7.86 8.78 -0.63
C VAL A 103 -7.26 10.16 -0.90
N HIS A 104 -5.95 10.31 -0.71
CA HIS A 104 -5.26 11.57 -1.02
C HIS A 104 -5.34 11.90 -2.52
N HIS A 105 -5.35 13.19 -2.90
CA HIS A 105 -5.54 13.61 -4.30
C HIS A 105 -4.48 13.03 -5.27
N SER A 106 -3.26 12.78 -4.79
CA SER A 106 -2.20 12.19 -5.60
C SER A 106 -2.20 10.66 -5.61
N GLY A 107 -3.08 10.02 -4.82
CA GLY A 107 -3.18 8.57 -4.70
C GLY A 107 -2.04 7.89 -3.93
N PHE A 108 -1.17 8.63 -3.23
CA PHE A 108 -0.06 8.02 -2.48
C PHE A 108 -0.50 7.33 -1.18
N ILE A 109 -1.63 7.74 -0.60
CA ILE A 109 -2.15 7.17 0.65
C ILE A 109 -3.67 7.23 0.70
N GLY A 110 -4.26 6.21 1.32
CA GLY A 110 -5.67 6.13 1.64
C GLY A 110 -5.87 5.39 2.96
N GLY A 111 -7.12 5.15 3.33
CA GLY A 111 -7.40 4.33 4.50
C GLY A 111 -8.86 3.94 4.63
N ALA A 112 -9.06 2.89 5.42
CA ALA A 112 -10.33 2.28 5.74
C ALA A 112 -10.31 1.78 7.20
N ASN A 113 -11.49 1.54 7.78
CA ASN A 113 -11.55 1.06 9.17
C ASN A 113 -11.23 -0.43 9.29
N GLU A 114 -11.37 -1.21 8.21
CA GLU A 114 -11.05 -2.63 8.17
C GLU A 114 -9.77 -2.92 7.37
N LEU A 115 -8.99 -3.91 7.83
CA LEU A 115 -7.77 -4.34 7.13
C LEU A 115 -8.09 -4.93 5.75
N SER A 116 -9.16 -5.73 5.65
CA SER A 116 -9.61 -6.30 4.38
C SER A 116 -9.94 -5.24 3.33
N ASP A 117 -10.46 -4.10 3.77
CA ASP A 117 -10.87 -3.02 2.87
C ASP A 117 -9.68 -2.23 2.34
N VAL A 118 -8.64 -1.99 3.16
CA VAL A 118 -7.39 -1.41 2.62
C VAL A 118 -6.66 -2.37 1.67
N ILE A 119 -6.74 -3.68 1.90
CA ILE A 119 -6.22 -4.69 0.96
C ILE A 119 -6.98 -4.60 -0.37
N LYS A 120 -8.32 -4.59 -0.32
CA LYS A 120 -9.18 -4.43 -1.50
C LYS A 120 -8.91 -3.13 -2.26
N MET A 121 -8.61 -2.03 -1.54
CA MET A 121 -8.19 -0.77 -2.15
C MET A 121 -6.92 -0.95 -3.01
N ALA A 122 -5.91 -1.68 -2.50
CA ALA A 122 -4.68 -1.95 -3.23
C ALA A 122 -4.92 -2.88 -4.41
N GLU A 123 -5.66 -3.97 -4.23
CA GLU A 123 -5.97 -4.95 -5.28
C GLU A 123 -6.65 -4.30 -6.49
N LEU A 124 -7.71 -3.52 -6.27
CA LEU A 124 -8.43 -2.82 -7.34
C LEU A 124 -7.54 -1.76 -8.03
N SER A 125 -6.67 -1.09 -7.27
CA SER A 125 -5.70 -0.14 -7.84
C SER A 125 -4.68 -0.83 -8.73
N ILE A 126 -4.20 -2.02 -8.34
CA ILE A 126 -3.28 -2.84 -9.14
C ILE A 126 -3.99 -3.36 -10.39
N ALA A 127 -5.21 -3.88 -10.26
CA ALA A 127 -6.01 -4.37 -11.38
C ALA A 127 -6.21 -3.27 -12.44
N LYS A 128 -6.69 -2.09 -12.02
CA LYS A 128 -6.86 -0.93 -12.90
C LYS A 128 -5.56 -0.52 -13.60
N HIS A 129 -4.44 -0.48 -12.87
CA HIS A 129 -3.14 -0.14 -13.44
C HIS A 129 -2.71 -1.14 -14.53
N ARG A 130 -2.93 -2.45 -14.31
CA ARG A 130 -2.59 -3.52 -15.26
C ARG A 130 -3.48 -3.50 -16.50
N GLU A 131 -4.77 -3.18 -16.35
CA GLU A 131 -5.68 -2.98 -17.48
C GLU A 131 -5.21 -1.83 -18.37
N SER A 132 -4.86 -0.68 -17.78
CA SER A 132 -4.34 0.48 -18.51
C SER A 132 -2.99 0.23 -19.18
N ALA A 133 -2.16 -0.68 -18.66
CA ALA A 133 -0.88 -1.05 -19.27
C ALA A 133 -1.02 -2.07 -20.40
N SER A 134 -2.18 -2.72 -20.53
CA SER A 134 -2.47 -3.74 -21.55
C SER A 134 -3.29 -3.19 -22.73
N ALA A 135 -3.73 -1.93 -22.64
CA ALA A 135 -4.44 -1.19 -23.68
C ALA A 135 -3.47 -0.38 -24.55
#